data_AF-A0A352CSC5-F1
#
_entry.id   AF-A0A352CSC5-F1
#
_cell.length_a   1.000
_cell.length_b   1.000
_cell.length_c   1.000
_cell.angle_alpha   90.00
_cell.angle_beta   90.00
_cell.angle_gamma   90.00
#
_symmetry.space_group_name_H-M   'P 1'
#
loop_
_entity.id
_entity.type
_entity.pdbx_description
1 polymer ?
#
loop_
_entity_poly.entity_id
_entity_poly.type
_entity_poly.pdbx_seq_one_letter_code
_entity_poly.pdbx_strand_id
1 'polypeptide(L)'
;MNTGKVWLVGAGPGDAGLFTRKGYEVLQQADVVVYDSLVGDGVLAMIPENARKINAGKRSSHHTMPQWKMNELLLEEAQKGNRVVRLKGGDPFLFGRGGEEL
;
A
#
# COMPACT_ATOMS: atom_id res chain seq x y z
N MET A 1 -4.19 18.34 15.89
CA MET A 1 -4.36 17.53 14.66
C MET A 1 -3.95 16.12 15.00
N ASN A 2 -4.76 15.11 14.68
CA ASN A 2 -4.41 13.72 14.99
C ASN A 2 -3.59 13.16 13.83
N THR A 3 -2.35 12.74 14.09
CA THR A 3 -1.50 12.14 13.06
C THR A 3 -2.10 10.79 12.65
N GLY A 4 -2.20 10.57 11.34
CA GLY A 4 -2.63 9.33 10.74
C GLY A 4 -1.62 8.21 10.95
N LYS A 5 -1.88 7.05 10.35
CA LYS A 5 -1.04 5.86 10.51
C LYS A 5 -0.81 5.18 9.18
N VAL A 6 0.41 4.70 8.97
CA VAL A 6 0.81 3.90 7.83
C VAL A 6 0.89 2.42 8.25
N TRP A 7 0.31 1.54 7.44
CA TRP A 7 0.53 0.10 7.54
C TRP A 7 1.20 -0.41 6.27
N LEU A 8 2.31 -1.13 6.43
CA LEU A 8 2.90 -1.95 5.37
C LEU A 8 2.19 -3.31 5.37
N VAL A 9 1.52 -3.64 4.28
CA VAL A 9 0.70 -4.86 4.18
C VAL A 9 1.15 -5.69 2.98
N GLY A 10 1.45 -6.97 3.22
CA GLY A 10 1.74 -7.93 2.17
C GLY A 10 0.45 -8.43 1.51
N ALA A 11 0.38 -8.33 0.19
CA ALA A 11 -0.74 -8.82 -0.61
C ALA A 11 -0.70 -10.34 -0.84
N GLY A 12 0.41 -11.01 -0.48
CA GLY A 12 0.64 -12.40 -0.86
C GLY A 12 1.00 -12.54 -2.35
N PRO A 13 1.06 -13.77 -2.88
CA PRO A 13 1.58 -14.03 -4.22
C PRO A 13 0.57 -13.76 -5.36
N GLY A 14 -0.62 -13.25 -5.05
CA GLY A 14 -1.62 -12.81 -6.04
C GLY A 14 -3.03 -13.35 -5.79
N ASP A 15 -3.15 -14.56 -5.24
CA ASP A 15 -4.45 -15.13 -4.85
C ASP A 15 -5.02 -14.41 -3.61
N ALA A 16 -6.25 -13.92 -3.71
CA ALA A 16 -6.96 -13.24 -2.64
C ALA A 16 -7.15 -14.13 -1.39
N GLY A 17 -7.25 -15.45 -1.56
CA GLY A 17 -7.36 -16.41 -0.45
C GLY A 17 -6.11 -16.49 0.42
N LEU A 18 -4.96 -16.01 -0.06
CA LEU A 18 -3.70 -15.94 0.68
C LEU A 18 -3.50 -14.59 1.38
N PHE A 19 -4.44 -13.65 1.22
CA PHE A 19 -4.39 -12.38 1.92
C PHE A 19 -4.73 -12.58 3.40
N THR A 20 -3.92 -12.00 4.29
CA THR A 20 -4.12 -12.21 5.73
C THR A 20 -5.41 -11.55 6.21
N ARG A 21 -6.08 -12.18 7.19
CA ARG A 21 -7.26 -11.58 7.84
C ARG A 21 -6.96 -10.19 8.41
N LYS A 22 -5.76 -10.00 8.99
CA LYS A 22 -5.38 -8.70 9.54
C LYS A 22 -5.16 -7.65 8.45
N GLY A 23 -4.54 -8.03 7.33
CA GLY A 23 -4.39 -7.18 6.16
C GLY A 23 -5.75 -6.70 5.64
N TYR A 24 -6.73 -7.60 5.57
CA TYR A 24 -8.10 -7.25 5.18
C TYR A 24 -8.77 -6.26 6.13
N GLU A 25 -8.74 -6.51 7.44
CA GLU A 25 -9.31 -5.60 8.44
C GLU A 25 -8.73 -4.19 8.36
N VAL A 26 -7.42 -4.09 8.14
CA VAL A 26 -6.72 -2.80 7.98
C VAL A 26 -7.08 -2.15 6.65
N LEU A 27 -7.12 -2.92 5.56
CA LEU A 27 -7.47 -2.43 4.24
C LEU A 27 -8.89 -1.84 4.19
N GLN A 28 -9.85 -2.46 4.88
CA GLN A 28 -11.22 -1.96 4.96
C GLN A 28 -11.36 -0.62 5.70
N GLN A 29 -10.35 -0.24 6.48
CA GLN A 29 -10.29 1.02 7.21
C GLN A 29 -9.42 2.06 6.51
N ALA A 30 -8.87 1.78 5.32
CA ALA A 30 -7.96 2.68 4.66
C ALA A 30 -8.69 3.90 4.09
N ASP A 31 -8.13 5.09 4.33
CA ASP A 31 -8.53 6.31 3.63
C ASP A 31 -7.73 6.45 2.33
N VAL A 32 -6.48 5.96 2.33
CA VAL A 32 -5.58 5.95 1.17
C VAL A 32 -4.90 4.59 1.03
N VAL A 33 -4.90 4.03 -0.18
CA VAL A 33 -4.19 2.78 -0.51
C VAL A 33 -3.15 3.03 -1.60
N VAL A 34 -1.89 2.80 -1.28
CA VAL A 34 -0.75 2.90 -2.19
C VAL A 34 -0.27 1.50 -2.54
N TYR A 35 -0.41 1.08 -3.80
CA TYR A 35 -0.13 -0.30 -4.22
C TYR A 35 0.84 -0.38 -5.41
N ASP A 36 1.63 -1.44 -5.49
CA ASP A 36 2.54 -1.71 -6.62
C ASP A 36 1.91 -2.63 -7.68
N SER A 37 2.62 -2.83 -8.79
CA SER A 37 2.15 -3.66 -9.91
C SER A 37 2.14 -5.17 -9.64
N LEU A 38 2.73 -5.64 -8.54
CA LEU A 38 2.80 -7.07 -8.19
C LEU A 38 1.60 -7.53 -7.35
N VAL A 39 0.76 -6.59 -6.88
CA VAL A 39 -0.49 -6.91 -6.20
C VAL A 39 -1.49 -7.49 -7.19
N GLY A 40 -2.02 -8.68 -6.91
CA GLY A 40 -2.99 -9.36 -7.76
C GLY A 40 -4.38 -8.69 -7.77
N ASP A 41 -5.10 -8.82 -8.88
CA ASP A 41 -6.40 -8.18 -9.11
C ASP A 41 -7.46 -8.55 -8.05
N GLY A 42 -7.43 -9.79 -7.56
CA GLY A 42 -8.33 -10.22 -6.48
C GLY A 42 -8.14 -9.43 -5.19
N VAL A 43 -6.89 -9.05 -4.87
CA VAL A 43 -6.59 -8.19 -3.71
C VAL A 43 -6.94 -6.74 -3.99
N LEU A 44 -6.71 -6.25 -5.20
CA LEU A 44 -7.11 -4.90 -5.61
C LEU A 44 -8.63 -4.70 -5.56
N ALA A 45 -9.40 -5.75 -5.87
CA ALA A 45 -10.85 -5.73 -5.77
C ALA A 45 -11.37 -5.64 -4.32
N MET A 46 -10.56 -5.97 -3.32
CA MET A 46 -10.91 -5.81 -1.90
C MET A 46 -10.72 -4.37 -1.39
N ILE A 47 -10.10 -3.48 -2.17
CA ILE A 47 -9.90 -2.08 -1.76
C ILE A 47 -11.26 -1.36 -1.70
N PRO A 48 -11.62 -0.71 -0.57
CA PRO A 48 -12.87 0.03 -0.45
C PRO A 48 -13.04 1.10 -1.53
N GLU A 49 -14.27 1.28 -2.02
CA GLU A 49 -14.56 2.27 -3.06
C GLU A 49 -14.30 3.72 -2.62
N ASN A 50 -14.49 3.99 -1.32
CA ASN A 50 -14.24 5.29 -0.71
C ASN A 50 -12.75 5.55 -0.44
N ALA A 51 -11.87 4.55 -0.56
CA ALA A 51 -10.45 4.73 -0.36
C ALA A 51 -9.79 5.31 -1.62
N ARG A 52 -8.94 6.32 -1.45
CA ARG A 52 -8.17 6.88 -2.57
C ARG A 52 -7.06 5.90 -2.98
N LYS A 53 -7.08 5.47 -4.24
CA LYS A 53 -6.14 4.49 -4.82
C LYS A 53 -4.98 5.18 -5.54
N ILE A 54 -3.75 4.90 -5.12
CA ILE A 54 -2.52 5.40 -5.74
C ILE A 54 -1.70 4.22 -6.27
N ASN A 55 -1.58 4.12 -7.60
CA ASN A 55 -0.76 3.09 -8.23
C ASN A 55 0.71 3.56 -8.30
N ALA A 56 1.55 2.96 -7.46
CA ALA A 56 2.99 3.19 -7.38
C ALA A 56 3.80 2.47 -8.47
N GLY A 57 3.18 1.54 -9.20
CA GLY A 57 3.81 0.68 -10.19
C GLY A 57 3.65 1.14 -11.65
N LYS A 58 2.90 2.23 -11.90
CA LYS A 58 2.74 2.76 -13.26
C LYS A 58 4.09 3.21 -13.83
N ARG A 59 4.52 2.52 -14.90
CA ARG A 59 5.53 2.96 -15.87
C ARG A 59 4.98 4.10 -16.75
N SER A 60 4.52 5.21 -16.17
CA SER A 60 4.30 6.40 -16.97
C SER A 60 5.66 7.00 -17.30
N SER A 61 6.16 6.73 -18.52
CA SER A 61 7.38 7.29 -19.10
C SER A 61 8.64 7.21 -18.20
N HIS A 62 9.32 6.07 -18.25
CA HIS A 62 10.74 5.89 -17.89
C HIS A 62 11.23 6.15 -16.45
N HIS A 63 10.36 6.45 -15.47
CA HIS A 63 10.81 6.56 -14.08
C HIS A 63 9.84 5.87 -13.11
N THR A 64 10.23 4.70 -12.61
CA THR A 64 9.68 4.15 -11.37
C THR A 64 9.79 5.22 -10.29
N MET A 65 8.71 5.46 -9.53
CA MET A 65 8.75 6.41 -8.41
C MET A 65 9.94 6.04 -7.51
N PRO A 66 10.93 6.94 -7.34
CA PRO A 66 12.04 6.68 -6.43
C PRO A 66 11.51 6.39 -5.02
N GLN A 67 12.17 5.48 -4.32
CA GLN A 67 11.73 5.05 -2.98
C GLN A 67 11.53 6.23 -2.02
N TRP A 68 12.40 7.25 -2.07
CA TRP A 68 12.26 8.43 -1.21
C TRP A 68 10.97 9.21 -1.47
N LYS A 69 10.51 9.31 -2.73
CA LYS A 69 9.22 9.94 -3.05
C LYS A 69 8.05 9.11 -2.53
N MET A 70 8.19 7.78 -2.54
CA MET A 70 7.19 6.89 -1.93
C MET A 70 7.07 7.19 -0.44
N ASN A 71 8.20 7.26 0.25
CA ASN A 71 8.26 7.52 1.68
C ASN A 71 7.69 8.90 2.02
N GLU A 72 8.02 9.92 1.23
CA GLU A 72 7.46 11.27 1.35
C GLU A 72 5.94 11.27 1.18
N LEU A 73 5.41 10.60 0.14
CA LEU A 73 3.97 10.46 -0.06
C LEU A 73 3.29 9.78 1.14
N LEU A 74 3.84 8.67 1.65
CA LEU A 74 3.28 7.97 2.81
C LEU A 74 3.26 8.86 4.05
N LEU A 75 4.35 9.61 4.28
CA LEU A 75 4.49 10.55 5.39
C LEU A 75 3.48 11.70 5.28
N GLU A 76 3.38 12.36 4.12
CA GLU A 76 2.46 13.46 3.89
C GLU A 76 1.01 13.05 4.13
N GLU A 77 0.61 11.87 3.65
CA GLU A 77 -0.74 11.37 3.84
C GLU A 77 -1.04 11.05 5.30
N ALA A 78 -0.09 10.45 6.02
CA ALA A 78 -0.23 10.25 7.45
C ALA A 78 -0.31 11.59 8.21
N GLN A 79 0.49 12.60 7.84
CA GLN A 79 0.43 13.93 8.45
C GLN A 79 -0.89 14.65 8.23
N LYS A 80 -1.61 14.35 7.13
CA LYS A 80 -2.98 14.83 6.88
C LYS A 80 -4.04 14.14 7.77
N GLY A 81 -3.65 13.14 8.57
CA GLY A 81 -4.54 12.38 9.44
C GLY A 81 -5.09 11.11 8.81
N ASN A 82 -4.64 10.73 7.60
CA ASN A 82 -5.19 9.59 6.88
C ASN A 82 -4.68 8.25 7.43
N ARG A 83 -5.53 7.22 7.38
CA ARG A 83 -5.14 5.82 7.52
C ARG A 83 -4.64 5.32 6.17
N VAL A 84 -3.33 5.17 6.08
CA VAL A 84 -2.64 4.84 4.83
C VAL A 84 -2.25 3.37 4.82
N VAL A 85 -2.62 2.65 3.77
CA VAL A 85 -2.17 1.27 3.54
C VAL A 85 -1.21 1.24 2.36
N ARG A 86 0.03 0.83 2.63
CA ARG A 86 1.04 0.52 1.62
C ARG A 86 0.97 -0.97 1.32
N LEU A 87 0.28 -1.30 0.24
CA LEU A 87 0.05 -2.67 -0.19
C LEU A 87 1.18 -3.11 -1.13
N LYS A 88 1.87 -4.20 -0.78
CA LYS A 88 3.07 -4.68 -1.49
C LYS A 88 2.87 -6.11 -1.95
N GLY A 89 3.29 -6.45 -3.17
CA GLY A 89 3.27 -7.84 -3.63
C GLY A 89 4.08 -8.76 -2.71
N GLY A 90 3.58 -9.96 -2.43
CA GLY A 90 4.26 -10.92 -1.54
C GLY A 90 4.26 -10.47 -0.08
N ASP A 91 5.45 -10.45 0.53
CA ASP A 91 5.69 -10.01 1.91
C ASP A 91 6.48 -8.68 1.92
N PRO A 92 6.14 -7.70 2.79
CA PRO A 92 6.80 -6.39 2.82
C PRO A 92 8.31 -6.43 3.08
N PHE A 93 8.80 -7.42 3.84
CA PHE A 93 10.18 -7.48 4.31
C PHE A 93 11.03 -8.52 3.59
N LEU A 94 10.41 -9.46 2.88
CA LEU A 94 11.12 -10.41 2.01
C LEU A 94 11.29 -9.82 0.60
N PHE A 95 12.46 -9.23 0.34
CA PHE A 95 12.80 -8.53 -0.91
C PHE A 95 11.90 -7.32 -1.25
N GLY A 96 10.98 -6.95 -0.36
CA GLY A 96 10.00 -5.88 -0.55
C GLY A 96 10.47 -4.47 -0.20
N ARG A 97 11.73 -4.23 0.19
CA ARG A 97 12.20 -2.90 0.68
C ARG A 97 11.40 -2.33 1.87
N GLY A 98 10.61 -3.13 2.58
CA GLY A 98 9.80 -2.65 3.71
C GLY A 98 10.61 -1.99 4.83
N GLY A 99 11.87 -2.38 5.01
CA GLY A 99 12.78 -1.72 5.97
C GLY A 99 13.17 -0.28 5.60
N GLU A 100 13.08 0.10 4.32
CA GLU A 100 13.30 1.49 3.87
C GLU A 100 12.03 2.36 4.06
N GLU A 101 10.87 1.74 4.33
CA GLU A 101 9.55 2.39 4.46
C GLU A 101 9.07 2.49 5.93
N LEU A 102 9.93 2.17 6.92
CA LEU A 102 9.67 2.27 8.36
C LEU A 102 9.97 3.65 8.93
#